data_AF-A0A1V5P0W7-F1
#
_entry.id   AF-A0A1V5P0W7-F1
#
_cell.length_a   1.000
_cell.length_b   1.000
_cell.length_c   1.000
_cell.angle_alpha   90.00
_cell.angle_beta   90.00
_cell.angle_gamma   90.00
#
_symmetry.space_group_name_H-M   'P 1'
#
loop_
_entity.id
_entity.type
_entity.pdbx_description
1 polymer ?
#
loop_
_entity_poly.entity_id
_entity_poly.type
_entity_poly.pdbx_seq_one_letter_code
_entity_poly.pdbx_strand_id
1 'polypeptide(L)'
;MNQVFNTQTKQNLNASFDNLNKSLKSIESASNSIDFMISNENGKLRKMIDNLESITTNVKNNNQNLSNVMKNFSQISDSLVKANLASTIQNADRVLNETASIMAKINKGEGTMGMLINDDSLYVSLERTASDLDKLLIDMKQNPKRYVHFSIFGGKGKPAKTEQ
;
A
#
# COMPACT_ATOMS: atom_id res chain seq x y z
N MET A 1 -88.23 44.19 48.85
CA MET A 1 -88.08 42.91 48.13
C MET A 1 -88.27 43.14 46.62
N ASN A 2 -87.28 43.69 45.90
CA ASN A 2 -87.24 43.64 44.41
C ASN A 2 -85.94 44.15 43.73
N GLN A 3 -84.79 44.16 44.42
CA GLN A 3 -83.51 44.51 43.77
C GLN A 3 -82.93 43.37 42.90
N VAL A 4 -83.46 42.14 43.05
CA VAL A 4 -83.02 40.96 42.30
C VAL A 4 -83.61 40.91 40.88
N PHE A 5 -84.72 41.62 40.62
CA PHE A 5 -85.42 41.59 39.33
C PHE A 5 -85.30 42.88 38.51
N ASN A 6 -84.39 43.80 38.88
CA ASN A 6 -84.15 44.98 38.07
C ASN A 6 -83.34 44.65 36.79
N THR A 7 -83.42 45.52 35.79
CA THR A 7 -82.75 45.34 34.49
C THR A 7 -81.22 45.24 34.61
N GLN A 8 -80.61 45.96 35.56
CA GLN A 8 -79.16 45.94 35.78
C GLN A 8 -78.68 44.56 36.25
N THR A 9 -79.41 43.91 37.16
CA THR A 9 -79.07 42.58 37.67
C THR A 9 -79.12 41.54 36.54
N LYS A 10 -80.11 41.63 35.63
CA LYS A 10 -80.19 40.75 34.45
C LYS A 10 -79.05 41.00 33.47
N GLN A 11 -78.68 42.25 33.23
CA GLN A 11 -77.55 42.60 32.37
C GLN A 11 -76.22 42.09 32.92
N ASN A 12 -75.97 42.29 34.22
CA ASN A 12 -74.76 41.78 34.87
C ASN A 12 -74.70 40.26 34.81
N LEU A 13 -75.82 39.57 35.02
CA LEU A 13 -75.91 38.12 34.92
C LEU A 13 -75.59 37.63 33.49
N ASN A 14 -76.14 38.28 32.47
CA ASN A 14 -75.83 37.97 31.06
C ASN A 14 -74.34 38.18 30.77
N ALA A 15 -73.75 39.29 31.22
CA ALA A 15 -72.32 39.55 31.06
C ALA A 15 -71.46 38.50 31.77
N SER A 16 -71.87 38.03 32.96
CA SER A 16 -71.21 36.93 33.66
C SER A 16 -71.29 35.63 32.87
N PHE A 17 -72.44 35.28 32.27
CA PHE A 17 -72.57 34.11 31.40
C PHE A 17 -71.70 34.20 30.15
N ASP A 18 -71.65 35.37 29.50
CA ASP A 18 -70.78 35.60 28.35
C ASP A 18 -69.30 35.43 28.71
N ASN A 19 -68.89 35.96 29.87
CA ASN A 19 -67.52 35.82 30.36
C ASN A 19 -67.20 34.37 30.77
N LEU A 20 -68.15 33.66 31.39
CA LEU A 20 -68.00 32.23 31.68
C LEU A 20 -67.82 31.41 30.40
N ASN A 21 -68.61 31.69 29.36
CA ASN A 21 -68.47 31.03 28.06
C ASN A 21 -67.09 31.30 27.43
N LYS A 22 -66.60 32.54 27.50
CA LYS A 22 -65.24 32.88 27.05
C LYS A 22 -64.16 32.13 27.84
N SER A 23 -64.31 32.02 29.16
CA SER A 23 -63.39 31.25 30.01
C SER A 23 -63.39 29.76 29.65
N LEU A 24 -64.57 29.17 29.43
CA LEU A 24 -64.69 27.76 29.02
C LEU A 24 -64.00 27.51 27.67
N LYS A 25 -64.18 28.39 26.68
CA LYS A 25 -63.46 28.31 25.39
C LYS A 25 -61.95 28.46 25.53
N SER A 26 -61.51 29.32 26.46
CA SER A 26 -60.08 29.51 26.73
C SER A 26 -59.47 28.26 27.37
N ILE A 27 -60.19 27.63 28.30
CA ILE A 27 -59.80 26.36 28.92
C ILE A 27 -59.74 25.25 27.87
N GLU A 28 -60.75 25.13 27.01
CA GLU A 28 -60.78 24.15 25.92
C GLU A 28 -59.56 24.32 24.98
N SER A 29 -59.26 25.56 24.60
CA SER A 29 -58.10 25.87 23.76
C SER A 29 -56.77 25.55 24.45
N ALA A 30 -56.67 25.83 25.76
CA ALA A 30 -55.49 25.49 26.56
C ALA A 30 -55.32 23.97 26.67
N SER A 31 -56.40 23.22 26.92
CA SER A 31 -56.39 21.75 26.94
C SER A 31 -55.95 21.16 25.61
N ASN A 32 -56.46 21.68 24.48
CA ASN A 32 -56.05 21.25 23.15
C ASN A 32 -54.57 21.55 22.87
N SER A 33 -54.08 22.70 23.35
CA SER A 33 -52.66 23.07 23.22
C SER A 33 -51.77 22.15 24.05
N ILE A 34 -52.19 21.79 25.27
CA ILE A 34 -51.48 20.84 26.14
C ILE A 34 -51.45 19.46 25.50
N ASP A 35 -52.55 18.97 24.96
CA ASP A 35 -52.62 17.67 24.28
C ASP A 35 -51.67 17.60 23.08
N PHE A 36 -51.65 18.66 22.26
CA PHE A 36 -50.72 18.78 21.15
C PHE A 36 -49.25 18.82 21.62
N MET A 37 -48.94 19.61 22.66
CA MET A 37 -47.59 19.69 23.23
C MET A 37 -47.12 18.34 23.77
N ILE A 38 -47.94 17.65 24.56
CA ILE A 38 -47.62 16.33 25.12
C ILE A 38 -47.38 15.33 23.99
N SER A 39 -48.26 15.29 22.99
CA SER A 39 -48.11 14.38 21.85
C SER A 39 -46.84 14.65 21.04
N ASN A 40 -46.53 15.91 20.78
CA ASN A 40 -45.35 16.31 20.01
C ASN A 40 -44.03 16.07 20.77
N GLU A 41 -43.97 16.44 22.05
CA GLU A 41 -42.78 16.25 22.88
C GLU A 41 -42.50 14.76 23.15
N ASN A 42 -43.53 13.94 23.36
CA ASN A 42 -43.38 12.47 23.43
C ASN A 42 -42.79 11.90 22.13
N GLY A 43 -43.20 12.43 20.97
CA GLY A 43 -42.65 12.05 19.67
C GLY A 43 -41.16 12.41 19.52
N LYS A 44 -40.76 13.61 19.94
CA LYS A 44 -39.34 14.03 19.94
C LYS A 44 -38.50 13.21 20.91
N LEU A 45 -39.00 12.97 22.12
CA LEU A 45 -38.31 12.19 23.14
C LEU A 45 -38.05 10.77 22.66
N ARG A 46 -39.05 10.12 22.08
CA ARG A 46 -38.89 8.79 21.48
C ARG A 46 -37.82 8.78 20.39
N LYS A 47 -37.83 9.74 19.46
CA LYS A 47 -36.78 9.85 18.43
C LYS A 47 -35.39 10.04 19.02
N MET A 48 -35.25 10.81 20.10
CA MET A 48 -33.96 10.97 20.79
C MET A 48 -33.50 9.66 21.41
N ILE A 49 -34.40 8.91 22.05
CA ILE A 49 -34.09 7.59 22.62
C ILE A 49 -33.67 6.62 21.50
N ASP A 50 -34.42 6.57 20.40
CA ASP A 50 -34.09 5.73 19.25
C ASP A 50 -32.71 6.09 18.66
N ASN A 51 -32.40 7.39 18.53
CA ASN A 51 -31.09 7.86 18.07
C ASN A 51 -29.96 7.50 19.04
N LEU A 52 -30.19 7.65 20.35
CA LEU A 52 -29.21 7.27 21.38
C LEU A 52 -28.95 5.76 21.34
N GLU A 53 -29.99 4.94 21.24
CA GLU A 53 -29.86 3.49 21.10
C GLU A 53 -29.06 3.11 19.84
N SER A 54 -29.35 3.77 18.72
CA SER A 54 -28.60 3.57 17.46
C SER A 54 -27.13 3.95 17.62
N ILE A 55 -26.82 5.10 18.23
CA ILE A 55 -25.44 5.54 18.50
C ILE A 55 -24.73 4.54 19.40
N THR A 56 -25.34 4.15 20.52
CA THR A 56 -24.75 3.18 21.46
C THR A 56 -24.53 1.83 20.80
N THR A 57 -25.46 1.37 19.96
CA THR A 57 -25.33 0.12 19.21
C THR A 57 -24.21 0.21 18.18
N ASN A 58 -24.12 1.32 17.43
CA ASN A 58 -23.03 1.56 16.48
C ASN A 58 -21.67 1.58 17.19
N VAL A 59 -21.55 2.26 18.33
CA VAL A 59 -20.31 2.28 19.13
C VAL A 59 -19.95 0.87 19.61
N LYS A 60 -20.92 0.12 20.15
CA LYS A 60 -20.70 -1.26 20.63
C LYS A 60 -20.23 -2.18 19.50
N ASN A 61 -20.89 -2.12 18.35
CA ASN A 61 -20.57 -2.96 17.19
C ASN A 61 -19.21 -2.61 16.57
N ASN A 62 -18.80 -1.33 16.64
CA ASN A 62 -17.52 -0.89 16.07
C ASN A 62 -16.34 -0.95 17.05
N ASN A 63 -16.58 -1.20 18.33
CA ASN A 63 -15.51 -1.21 19.35
C ASN A 63 -14.41 -2.26 19.05
N GLN A 64 -14.81 -3.44 18.54
CA GLN A 64 -13.87 -4.49 18.14
C GLN A 64 -13.03 -4.05 16.92
N ASN A 65 -13.66 -3.45 15.91
CA ASN A 65 -12.96 -2.92 14.74
C ASN A 65 -11.98 -1.81 15.12
N LEU A 66 -12.39 -0.87 15.98
CA LEU A 66 -11.52 0.19 16.47
C LEU A 66 -10.32 -0.39 17.23
N SER A 67 -10.54 -1.36 18.10
CA SER A 67 -9.48 -2.06 18.83
C SER A 67 -8.49 -2.74 17.88
N ASN A 68 -8.99 -3.39 16.82
CA ASN A 68 -8.15 -4.03 15.81
C ASN A 68 -7.34 -3.01 15.01
N VAL A 69 -7.94 -1.90 14.58
CA VAL A 69 -7.22 -0.82 13.88
C VAL A 69 -6.13 -0.23 14.77
N MET A 70 -6.42 0.03 16.04
CA MET A 70 -5.43 0.53 17.00
C MET A 70 -4.28 -0.46 17.21
N LYS A 71 -4.58 -1.76 17.35
CA LYS A 71 -3.56 -2.80 17.47
C LYS A 71 -2.68 -2.88 16.22
N ASN A 72 -3.28 -2.91 15.04
CA ASN A 72 -2.55 -2.97 13.78
C ASN A 72 -1.68 -1.73 13.58
N PHE A 73 -2.22 -0.54 13.88
CA PHE A 73 -1.47 0.71 13.82
C PHE A 73 -0.28 0.70 14.78
N SER A 74 -0.46 0.26 16.02
CA SER A 74 0.63 0.10 16.98
C SER A 74 1.71 -0.86 16.48
N GLN A 75 1.32 -2.02 15.92
CA GLN A 75 2.27 -2.98 15.37
C GLN A 75 3.04 -2.45 14.16
N ILE A 76 2.37 -1.74 13.25
CA ILE A 76 3.00 -1.10 12.09
C ILE A 76 3.95 0.01 12.56
N SER A 77 3.50 0.86 13.50
CA SER A 77 4.32 1.92 14.09
C SER A 77 5.58 1.35 14.73
N ASP A 78 5.45 0.31 15.55
CA ASP A 78 6.58 -0.38 16.16
C ASP A 78 7.50 -1.00 15.11
N SER A 79 6.93 -1.61 14.07
CA SER A 79 7.71 -2.22 12.98
C SER A 79 8.47 -1.16 12.19
N LEU A 80 7.86 0.01 11.95
CA LEU A 80 8.49 1.12 11.24
C LEU A 80 9.64 1.73 12.04
N VAL A 81 9.47 1.88 13.36
CA VAL A 81 10.54 2.34 14.26
C VAL A 81 11.70 1.34 14.29
N LYS A 82 11.41 0.03 14.28
CA LYS A 82 12.42 -1.03 14.24
C LYS A 82 13.08 -1.18 12.88
N ALA A 83 12.36 -0.84 11.81
CA ALA A 83 12.87 -0.95 10.46
C ALA A 83 13.90 0.17 10.24
N ASN A 84 15.16 -0.22 10.04
CA ASN A 84 16.26 0.70 9.80
C ASN A 84 16.23 1.24 8.36
N LEU A 85 15.12 1.88 7.96
CA LEU A 85 14.90 2.40 6.60
C LEU A 85 15.93 3.45 6.24
N ALA A 86 16.32 4.32 7.18
CA ALA A 86 17.34 5.33 6.95
C ALA A 86 18.66 4.67 6.51
N SER A 87 19.14 3.65 7.24
CA SER A 87 20.36 2.93 6.85
C SER A 87 20.16 2.16 5.55
N THR A 88 18.99 1.56 5.31
CA THR A 88 18.69 0.84 4.06
C THR A 88 18.76 1.76 2.86
N ILE A 89 18.16 2.96 2.94
CA ILE A 89 18.20 3.98 1.89
C ILE A 89 19.64 4.46 1.68
N GLN A 90 20.38 4.74 2.75
CA GLN A 90 21.79 5.13 2.66
C GLN A 90 22.68 4.05 2.02
N ASN A 91 22.43 2.78 2.35
CA ASN A 91 23.16 1.66 1.76
C ASN A 91 22.80 1.48 0.28
N ALA A 92 21.51 1.62 -0.07
CA ALA A 92 21.07 1.59 -1.46
C ALA A 92 21.71 2.72 -2.28
N ASP A 93 21.72 3.94 -1.75
CA ASP A 93 22.38 5.08 -2.40
C ASP A 93 23.88 4.84 -2.60
N ARG A 94 24.58 4.30 -1.59
CA ARG A 94 25.99 3.92 -1.72
C ARG A 94 26.21 2.89 -2.83
N VAL A 95 25.43 1.82 -2.87
CA VAL A 95 25.54 0.76 -3.89
C VAL A 95 25.26 1.32 -5.29
N LEU A 96 24.25 2.18 -5.44
CA LEU A 96 23.94 2.83 -6.70
C LEU A 96 25.09 3.72 -7.18
N ASN A 97 25.69 4.50 -6.27
CA ASN A 97 26.83 5.35 -6.59
C ASN A 97 28.09 4.55 -6.95
N GLU A 98 28.39 3.48 -6.22
CA GLU A 98 29.50 2.57 -6.54
C GLU A 98 29.29 1.89 -7.89
N THR A 99 28.07 1.42 -8.17
CA THR A 99 27.72 0.80 -9.45
C THR A 99 27.85 1.81 -10.59
N ALA A 100 27.35 3.03 -10.42
CA ALA A 100 27.50 4.09 -11.41
C ALA A 100 28.98 4.41 -11.69
N SER A 101 29.82 4.42 -10.65
CA SER A 101 31.27 4.62 -10.77
C SER A 101 31.95 3.48 -11.56
N ILE A 102 31.59 2.23 -11.28
CA ILE A 102 32.09 1.06 -12.02
C ILE A 102 31.68 1.14 -13.49
N MET A 103 30.40 1.44 -13.76
CA MET A 103 29.90 1.58 -15.14
C MET A 103 30.59 2.72 -15.88
N ALA A 104 30.87 3.84 -15.20
CA ALA A 104 31.63 4.94 -15.79
C ALA A 104 33.07 4.53 -16.14
N LYS A 105 33.73 3.75 -15.29
CA LYS A 105 35.07 3.19 -15.57
C LYS A 105 35.05 2.23 -16.77
N ILE A 106 34.07 1.32 -16.81
CA ILE A 106 33.88 0.40 -17.94
C ILE A 106 33.69 1.19 -19.23
N ASN A 107 32.79 2.18 -19.25
CA ASN A 107 32.53 3.00 -20.45
C ASN A 107 33.74 3.81 -20.91
N LYS A 108 34.64 4.18 -19.98
CA LYS A 108 35.90 4.87 -20.30
C LYS A 108 37.03 3.93 -20.72
N GLY A 109 36.81 2.62 -20.74
CA GLY A 109 37.87 1.65 -21.04
C GLY A 109 38.84 1.42 -19.89
N GLU A 110 38.51 1.85 -18.66
CA GLU A 110 39.39 1.71 -17.50
C GLU A 110 39.31 0.30 -16.90
N GLY A 111 40.47 -0.29 -16.59
CA GLY A 111 40.60 -1.65 -16.07
C GLY A 111 40.43 -2.73 -17.15
N THR A 112 40.81 -3.96 -16.87
CA THR A 112 40.83 -5.06 -17.85
C THR A 112 39.48 -5.34 -18.51
N MET A 113 38.38 -5.22 -17.77
CA MET A 113 37.03 -5.40 -18.32
C MET A 113 36.58 -4.21 -19.18
N GLY A 114 36.90 -2.98 -18.77
CA GLY A 114 36.64 -1.79 -19.58
C GLY A 114 37.45 -1.80 -20.88
N MET A 115 38.73 -2.16 -20.81
CA MET A 115 39.59 -2.36 -21.97
C MET A 115 39.00 -3.43 -22.88
N LEU A 116 38.69 -4.62 -22.35
CA LEU A 116 38.10 -5.71 -23.15
C LEU A 116 36.82 -5.32 -23.90
N ILE A 117 35.92 -4.57 -23.24
CA ILE A 117 34.65 -4.15 -23.85
C ILE A 117 34.86 -3.09 -24.93
N ASN A 118 35.87 -2.23 -24.80
CA ASN A 118 36.12 -1.11 -25.71
C ASN A 118 37.29 -1.33 -26.69
N ASP A 119 37.90 -2.51 -26.74
CA ASP A 119 39.11 -2.75 -27.52
C ASP A 119 38.80 -3.32 -28.92
N ASP A 120 38.76 -2.44 -29.92
CA ASP A 120 38.66 -2.79 -31.34
C ASP A 120 39.89 -3.59 -31.83
N SER A 121 41.06 -3.43 -31.20
CA SER A 121 42.29 -4.10 -31.59
C SER A 121 42.30 -5.59 -31.21
N LEU A 122 41.55 -5.99 -30.18
CA LEU A 122 41.31 -7.40 -29.89
C LEU A 122 40.48 -8.06 -30.99
N TYR A 123 39.44 -7.38 -31.48
CA TYR A 123 38.63 -7.87 -32.61
C TYR A 123 39.52 -8.07 -33.85
N VAL A 124 40.35 -7.07 -34.19
CA VAL A 124 41.29 -7.15 -35.32
C VAL A 124 42.34 -8.26 -35.11
N SER A 125 42.83 -8.44 -33.88
CA SER A 125 43.81 -9.48 -33.56
C SER A 125 43.21 -10.88 -33.62
N LEU A 126 41.96 -11.05 -33.20
CA LEU A 126 41.19 -12.29 -33.35
C LEU A 126 40.93 -12.60 -34.82
N GLU A 127 40.56 -11.61 -35.62
CA GLU A 127 40.36 -11.78 -37.06
C GLU A 127 41.66 -12.22 -37.76
N ARG A 128 42.78 -11.57 -37.45
CA ARG A 128 44.11 -11.98 -37.97
C ARG A 128 44.48 -13.39 -37.52
N THR A 129 44.29 -13.70 -36.24
CA THR A 129 44.58 -15.04 -35.70
C THR A 129 43.72 -16.11 -36.37
N ALA A 130 42.43 -15.82 -36.60
CA ALA A 130 41.53 -16.72 -37.31
C ALA A 130 41.95 -16.91 -38.78
N SER A 131 42.38 -15.84 -39.45
CA SER A 131 42.92 -15.90 -40.81
C SER A 131 44.20 -16.72 -40.89
N ASP A 132 45.10 -16.57 -39.92
CA ASP A 132 46.35 -17.33 -39.89
C ASP A 132 46.13 -18.80 -39.52
N LEU A 133 45.17 -19.09 -38.65
CA LEU A 133 44.72 -20.45 -38.37
C LEU A 133 44.12 -21.11 -39.62
N ASP A 134 43.29 -20.39 -40.37
CA ASP A 134 42.71 -20.89 -41.63
C ASP A 134 43.82 -21.25 -42.64
N LYS A 135 44.81 -20.36 -42.82
CA LYS A 135 46.00 -20.66 -43.66
C LYS A 135 46.75 -21.89 -43.19
N LEU A 136 46.94 -22.05 -41.87
CA LEU A 136 47.59 -23.22 -41.29
C LEU A 136 46.78 -24.50 -41.58
N LEU A 137 45.46 -24.47 -41.43
CA LEU A 137 44.59 -25.61 -41.72
C LEU A 137 44.59 -25.97 -43.21
N ILE A 138 44.63 -24.97 -44.09
CA ILE A 138 44.79 -25.17 -45.54
C ILE A 138 46.13 -25.83 -45.85
N ASP A 139 47.23 -25.32 -45.29
CA ASP A 139 48.56 -25.89 -45.53
C ASP A 139 48.68 -27.30 -44.95
N MET A 140 48.10 -27.55 -43.77
CA MET A 140 48.06 -28.89 -43.17
C MET A 140 47.26 -29.88 -44.02
N LYS A 141 46.16 -29.44 -44.65
CA LYS A 141 45.38 -30.26 -45.61
C LYS A 141 46.18 -30.54 -46.89
N GLN A 142 46.91 -29.55 -47.41
CA GLN A 142 47.70 -29.70 -48.64
C GLN A 142 48.98 -30.51 -48.41
N ASN A 143 49.61 -30.38 -47.24
CA ASN A 143 50.90 -30.95 -46.89
C ASN A 143 50.85 -31.77 -45.59
N PRO A 144 49.98 -32.80 -45.48
CA PRO A 144 49.71 -33.47 -44.20
C PRO A 144 50.95 -34.17 -43.60
N LYS A 145 51.89 -34.61 -44.44
CA LYS A 145 53.15 -35.25 -44.00
C LYS A 145 54.08 -34.33 -43.22
N ARG A 146 53.93 -33.01 -43.30
CA ARG A 146 54.73 -32.05 -42.52
C ARG A 146 54.25 -31.90 -41.07
N TYR A 147 52.98 -32.21 -40.81
CA TYR A 147 52.30 -31.87 -39.56
C TYR A 147 51.73 -33.08 -38.82
N VAL A 148 51.49 -34.19 -39.52
CA VAL A 148 50.99 -35.44 -38.91
C VAL A 148 51.86 -36.61 -39.37
N HIS A 149 52.60 -37.19 -38.44
CA HIS A 149 53.38 -38.40 -38.65
C HIS A 149 52.70 -39.58 -37.95
N PHE A 150 52.18 -40.53 -38.72
CA PHE A 150 51.67 -41.79 -38.16
C PHE A 150 52.82 -42.81 -38.05
N SER A 151 53.28 -43.07 -36.83
CA SER A 151 54.24 -44.14 -36.55
C SER A 151 53.52 -45.49 -36.53
N ILE A 152 53.56 -46.20 -37.65
CA ILE A 152 52.96 -47.54 -37.85
C ILE A 152 53.95 -48.68 -37.59
N PHE A 153 54.80 -48.57 -36.57
CA PHE A 153 55.75 -49.63 -36.22
C PHE A 153 55.50 -50.17 -34.81
N GLY A 154 54.67 -51.21 -34.78
CA GLY A 154 54.65 -52.23 -33.74
C GLY A 154 55.98 -52.99 -33.69
N GLY A 155 56.26 -53.55 -32.51
CA GLY A 155 57.59 -53.97 -32.09
C GLY A 155 58.20 -55.16 -32.84
N LYS A 156 59.50 -55.34 -32.60
CA LYS A 156 60.15 -56.63 -32.39
C LYS A 156 61.50 -56.38 -31.71
N GLY A 157 61.74 -57.14 -30.65
CA GLY A 157 62.75 -56.85 -29.64
C GLY A 157 64.19 -57.19 -30.00
N LYS A 158 65.05 -57.07 -28.99
CA LYS A 158 66.19 -57.97 -28.74
C LYS A 158 66.76 -57.73 -27.33
N PRO A 159 67.44 -58.74 -26.76
CA PRO A 159 67.46 -59.02 -25.32
C PRO A 159 68.61 -58.34 -24.59
N ALA A 160 68.43 -58.13 -23.28
CA ALA A 160 69.51 -57.76 -22.36
C ALA A 160 70.39 -59.00 -22.10
N LYS A 161 71.68 -58.88 -22.43
CA LYS A 161 72.72 -59.81 -22.00
C LYS A 161 73.23 -59.42 -20.61
N THR A 162 73.40 -60.48 -19.84
CA THR A 162 73.83 -60.68 -18.46
C THR A 162 75.26 -60.21 -18.16
N GLU A 163 75.43 -59.70 -16.92
CA GLU A 163 76.61 -59.70 -16.01
C GLU A 163 77.90 -58.98 -16.47
N GLN A 164 78.67 -58.32 -15.60
CA GLN A 164 78.94 -58.52 -14.16
C GLN A 164 78.97 -57.21 -13.36
#